data_AF-A0A2J6TGF4-F1
#
_entry.id   AF-A0A2J6TGF4-F1
#
_cell.length_a   1.000
_cell.length_b   1.000
_cell.length_c   1.000
_cell.angle_alpha   90.00
_cell.angle_beta   90.00
_cell.angle_gamma   90.00
#
_symmetry.space_group_name_H-M   'P 1'
#
loop_
_entity.id
_entity.type
_entity.pdbx_description
1 polymer ?
#
loop_
_entity_poly.entity_id
_entity_poly.type
_entity_poly.pdbx_seq_one_letter_code
_entity_poly.pdbx_strand_id
1 'polypeptide(L)'
;ALYPVTIIIIDALDECPREGRATLIESVKPVVRNSSSLAKFFMSSREDAILSSILENFEVSKISSRKNQVDIEAFVEAETGRLVQSGSLLRLSQKKPQMMEKII
;
A
#
# COMPACT_ATOMS: atom_id res chain seq x y z
N ALA A 1 7.92 -25.05 -19.75
CA ALA A 1 8.57 -24.55 -18.52
C ALA A 1 7.73 -24.97 -17.32
N LEU A 2 8.35 -25.33 -16.19
CA LEU A 2 7.64 -25.84 -15.00
C LEU A 2 6.71 -24.78 -14.35
N TYR A 3 7.00 -23.50 -14.57
CA TYR A 3 6.17 -22.37 -14.15
C TYR A 3 6.04 -21.39 -15.32
N PRO A 4 4.87 -21.31 -16.00
CA PRO A 4 4.68 -20.39 -17.13
C PRO A 4 4.61 -18.93 -16.68
N VAL A 5 4.17 -18.70 -15.43
CA VAL A 5 4.09 -17.39 -14.79
C VAL A 5 4.55 -17.53 -13.35
N THR A 6 5.40 -16.61 -12.90
CA THR A 6 5.84 -16.49 -11.51
C THR A 6 5.55 -15.07 -11.01
N ILE A 7 4.89 -14.97 -9.86
CA ILE A 7 4.58 -13.69 -9.20
C ILE A 7 5.33 -13.67 -7.87
N ILE A 8 6.14 -12.64 -7.67
CA ILE A 8 6.92 -12.43 -6.45
C ILE A 8 6.42 -11.15 -5.79
N ILE A 9 6.06 -11.25 -4.51
CA ILE A 9 5.54 -10.15 -3.71
C ILE A 9 6.57 -9.85 -2.63
N ILE A 10 7.02 -8.60 -2.57
CA ILE A 10 7.95 -8.09 -1.56
C ILE A 10 7.22 -7.01 -0.78
N ASP A 11 6.88 -7.30 0.46
CA ASP A 11 6.20 -6.36 1.34
C ASP A 11 7.20 -5.56 2.18
N ALA A 12 6.86 -4.32 2.50
CA ALA A 12 7.59 -3.44 3.42
C ALA A 12 9.10 -3.32 3.11
N LEU A 13 9.46 -3.01 1.87
CA LEU A 13 10.86 -2.93 1.41
C LEU A 13 11.73 -1.97 2.23
N ASP A 14 11.13 -0.94 2.85
CA ASP A 14 11.82 0.02 3.72
C ASP A 14 12.32 -0.59 5.03
N GLU A 15 11.78 -1.73 5.45
CA GLU A 15 12.27 -2.49 6.62
C GLU A 15 13.58 -3.23 6.33
N CYS A 16 13.96 -3.37 5.05
CA CYS A 16 15.28 -3.88 4.70
C CYS A 16 16.38 -2.84 5.04
N PRO A 17 17.59 -3.30 5.43
CA PRO A 17 18.74 -2.40 5.59
C PRO A 17 18.97 -1.57 4.32
N ARG A 18 19.32 -0.28 4.49
CA ARG A 18 19.54 0.66 3.36
C ARG A 18 20.49 0.09 2.29
N GLU A 19 21.55 -0.57 2.70
CA GLU A 19 22.56 -1.18 1.83
C GLU A 19 21.99 -2.35 0.99
N GLY A 20 21.03 -3.09 1.54
CA GLY A 20 20.41 -4.24 0.87
C GLY A 20 19.32 -3.86 -0.13
N ARG A 21 18.67 -2.70 0.04
CA ARG A 21 17.53 -2.29 -0.79
C ARG A 21 17.90 -2.08 -2.26
N ALA A 22 18.98 -1.34 -2.51
CA ALA A 22 19.46 -1.11 -3.87
C ALA A 22 19.85 -2.44 -4.53
N THR A 23 20.60 -3.28 -3.81
CA THR A 23 21.01 -4.61 -4.26
C THR A 23 19.82 -5.49 -4.63
N LEU A 24 18.75 -5.48 -3.84
CA LEU A 24 17.54 -6.24 -4.11
C LEU A 24 16.83 -5.78 -5.39
N ILE A 25 16.67 -4.47 -5.58
CA ILE A 25 16.01 -3.91 -6.75
C ILE A 25 16.85 -4.14 -8.02
N GLU A 26 18.17 -3.94 -7.94
CA GLU A 26 19.07 -4.24 -9.05
C GLU A 26 19.04 -5.74 -9.42
N SER A 27 18.87 -6.63 -8.44
CA SER A 27 18.76 -8.08 -8.68
C SER A 27 17.46 -8.47 -9.40
N VAL A 28 16.41 -7.66 -9.30
CA VAL A 28 15.12 -7.91 -9.97
C VAL A 28 15.18 -7.58 -11.47
N LYS A 29 15.95 -6.55 -11.86
CA LYS A 29 16.11 -6.13 -13.27
C LYS A 29 16.46 -7.28 -14.23
N PRO A 30 17.50 -8.10 -13.99
CA PRO A 30 17.84 -9.19 -14.90
C PRO A 30 16.77 -10.28 -14.93
N VAL A 31 16.05 -10.52 -13.83
CA VAL A 31 14.96 -11.52 -13.80
C VAL A 31 13.79 -11.06 -14.68
N VAL A 32 13.41 -9.79 -14.59
CA VAL A 32 12.33 -9.24 -15.44
C VAL A 32 12.72 -9.19 -16.91
N ARG A 33 14.00 -8.92 -17.22
CA ARG A 33 14.48 -8.77 -18.61
C ARG A 33 14.84 -10.09 -19.30
N ASN A 34 15.43 -11.03 -18.59
CA ASN A 34 16.11 -12.19 -19.17
C ASN A 34 15.42 -13.53 -18.85
N SER A 35 14.35 -13.52 -18.06
CA SER A 35 13.63 -14.76 -17.75
C SER A 35 12.97 -15.33 -19.01
N SER A 36 13.15 -16.64 -19.22
CA SER A 36 12.48 -17.40 -20.29
C SER A 36 10.98 -17.61 -20.05
N SER A 37 10.49 -17.24 -18.86
CA SER A 37 9.09 -17.30 -18.43
C SER A 37 8.65 -15.97 -17.83
N LEU A 38 7.34 -15.68 -17.84
CA LEU A 38 6.84 -14.39 -17.37
C LEU A 38 7.02 -14.25 -15.85
N ALA A 39 7.88 -13.32 -15.42
CA ALA A 39 8.07 -12.98 -14.01
C ALA A 39 7.46 -11.61 -13.71
N LYS A 40 6.56 -11.54 -12.72
CA LYS A 40 5.96 -10.30 -12.21
C LYS A 40 6.43 -10.05 -10.79
N PHE A 41 6.80 -8.80 -10.49
CA PHE A 41 7.19 -8.37 -9.16
C PHE A 41 6.22 -7.29 -8.68
N PHE A 42 5.74 -7.44 -7.46
CA PHE A 42 5.02 -6.40 -6.74
C PHE A 42 5.80 -6.05 -5.49
N MET A 43 6.11 -4.77 -5.30
CA MET A 43 6.89 -4.29 -4.17
C MET A 43 6.13 -3.16 -3.47
N SER A 44 5.98 -3.25 -2.15
CA SER A 44 5.41 -2.18 -1.33
C SER A 44 6.52 -1.54 -0.48
N SER A 45 6.40 -0.23 -0.22
CA SER A 45 7.29 0.48 0.68
C SER A 45 6.70 1.83 1.10
N ARG A 46 7.14 2.37 2.24
CA ARG A 46 6.97 3.79 2.56
C ARG A 46 7.79 4.66 1.61
N GLU A 47 7.45 5.94 1.53
CA GLU A 47 8.14 6.88 0.65
C GLU A 47 9.63 7.01 1.03
N ASP A 48 10.51 6.54 0.14
CA ASP A 48 11.97 6.71 0.26
C ASP A 48 12.52 7.42 -0.98
N ALA A 49 13.23 8.51 -0.76
CA ALA A 49 13.91 9.25 -1.82
C ALA A 49 14.93 8.38 -2.58
N ILE A 50 15.55 7.41 -1.92
CA ILE A 50 16.51 6.48 -2.54
C ILE A 50 15.80 5.51 -3.49
N LEU A 51 14.57 5.07 -3.15
CA LEU A 51 13.77 4.21 -4.03
C LEU A 51 13.38 4.95 -5.32
N SER A 52 13.12 6.25 -5.22
CA SER A 52 12.62 7.01 -6.36
C SER A 52 13.58 7.08 -7.55
N SER A 53 14.90 7.18 -7.32
CA SER A 53 15.90 7.23 -8.41
C SER A 53 16.14 5.86 -9.06
N ILE A 54 16.11 4.78 -8.28
CA ILE A 54 16.31 3.42 -8.79
C ILE A 54 15.10 2.96 -9.61
N LEU A 55 13.91 3.42 -9.22
CA LEU A 55 12.64 3.02 -9.83
C LEU A 55 12.18 3.91 -11.00
N GLU A 56 12.94 4.93 -11.43
CA GLU A 56 12.58 5.77 -12.60
C GLU A 56 12.33 4.96 -13.88
N ASN A 57 12.96 3.78 -13.99
CA ASN A 57 12.81 2.89 -15.14
C ASN A 57 11.67 1.86 -14.99
N PHE A 58 10.87 1.95 -13.93
CA PHE A 58 9.77 1.04 -13.63
C PHE A 58 8.45 1.79 -13.44
N GLU A 59 7.34 1.09 -13.67
CA GLU A 59 6.02 1.62 -13.37
C GLU A 59 5.82 1.67 -11.85
N VAL A 60 5.89 2.86 -11.26
CA VAL A 60 5.70 3.08 -9.82
C VAL A 60 4.36 3.73 -9.55
N SER A 61 3.47 2.98 -8.91
CA SER A 61 2.23 3.54 -8.36
C SER A 61 2.49 4.16 -6.99
N LYS A 62 2.56 5.49 -6.93
CA LYS A 62 2.67 6.23 -5.67
C LYS A 62 1.29 6.49 -5.07
N ILE A 63 0.99 5.82 -3.96
CA ILE A 63 -0.20 6.04 -3.13
C ILE A 63 0.17 7.03 -2.02
N SER A 64 -0.64 8.06 -1.82
CA SER A 64 -0.49 9.00 -0.71
C SER A 64 -1.84 9.43 -0.18
N SER A 65 -1.90 9.81 1.10
CA SER A 65 -3.12 10.28 1.78
C SER A 65 -3.83 11.43 1.06
N ARG A 66 -3.07 12.26 0.32
CA ARG A 66 -3.63 13.34 -0.50
C ARG A 66 -4.33 12.82 -1.74
N LYS A 67 -3.81 11.76 -2.37
CA LYS A 67 -4.36 11.20 -3.61
C LYS A 67 -5.59 10.34 -3.37
N ASN A 68 -5.65 9.66 -2.22
CA ASN A 68 -6.79 8.83 -1.82
C ASN A 68 -7.64 9.52 -0.73
N GLN A 69 -7.57 10.85 -0.61
CA GLN A 69 -8.29 11.59 0.42
C GLN A 69 -9.80 11.30 0.38
N VAL A 70 -10.40 11.32 -0.81
CA VAL A 70 -11.83 11.03 -1.00
C VAL A 70 -12.18 9.63 -0.53
N ASP A 71 -11.33 8.64 -0.82
CA ASP A 71 -11.55 7.26 -0.39
C ASP A 71 -11.38 7.11 1.13
N ILE A 72 -10.43 7.84 1.73
CA ILE A 72 -10.23 7.88 3.19
C ILE A 72 -11.46 8.50 3.87
N GLU A 73 -11.96 9.63 3.37
CA GLU A 73 -13.15 10.30 3.91
C GLU A 73 -14.38 9.38 3.82
N ALA A 74 -14.62 8.78 2.65
CA ALA A 74 -15.70 7.83 2.44
C ALA A 74 -15.56 6.60 3.35
N PHE A 75 -14.34 6.09 3.55
CA PHE A 75 -14.08 4.97 4.45
C PHE A 75 -14.36 5.36 5.91
N VAL A 76 -13.89 6.52 6.37
CA VAL A 76 -14.11 6.99 7.74
C VAL A 76 -15.59 7.20 8.01
N GLU A 77 -16.34 7.79 7.07
CA GLU A 77 -17.78 7.95 7.18
C GLU A 77 -18.50 6.59 7.27
N ALA A 78 -18.21 5.67 6.34
CA ALA A 78 -18.84 4.36 6.30
C ALA A 78 -18.52 3.53 7.56
N GLU A 79 -17.27 3.51 7.99
CA GLU A 79 -16.82 2.73 9.14
C GLU A 79 -17.32 3.33 10.46
N THR A 80 -17.34 4.66 10.58
CA THR A 80 -17.95 5.36 11.74
C THR A 80 -19.43 5.01 11.84
N GLY A 81 -20.17 5.06 10.72
CA GLY A 81 -21.57 4.64 10.67
C GLY A 81 -21.76 3.19 11.11
N ARG A 82 -20.95 2.28 10.56
CA ARG A 82 -20.99 0.85 10.90
C ARG A 82 -20.73 0.60 12.39
N LEU A 83 -19.71 1.25 12.97
CA LEU A 83 -19.33 1.06 14.38
C LEU A 83 -20.37 1.64 15.36
N VAL A 84 -21.05 2.73 14.99
CA VAL A 84 -22.15 3.28 15.80
C VAL A 84 -23.37 2.36 15.76
N GLN A 85 -23.68 1.79 14.58
CA GLN A 85 -24.77 0.82 14.42
C GLN A 85 -24.50 -0.47 15.18
N SER A 86 -23.26 -0.99 15.15
CA SER A 86 -22.88 -2.19 15.91
C SER A 86 -22.77 -1.95 17.42
N GLY A 87 -22.84 -0.69 17.88
CA GLY A 87 -22.63 -0.32 19.27
C GLY A 87 -21.18 -0.48 19.74
N SER A 88 -20.22 -0.61 18.81
CA SER A 88 -18.78 -0.62 19.09
C SER A 88 -18.24 0.80 19.31
N LEU A 89 -18.95 1.81 18.80
CA LEU A 89 -18.64 3.23 18.97
C LEU A 89 -19.87 3.99 19.48
N LEU A 90 -19.65 5.01 20.33
CA LEU A 90 -20.71 5.85 20.93
C LEU A 90 -21.84 5.09 21.64
N ARG A 91 -21.62 3.84 22.08
CA ARG A 91 -22.67 2.94 22.63
C ARG A 91 -23.58 3.59 23.66
N LEU A 92 -22.97 4.29 24.63
CA LEU A 92 -23.64 4.92 25.77
C LEU A 92 -24.02 6.38 25.51
N SER A 93 -23.69 6.92 24.34
CA SER A 93 -23.99 8.31 24.02
C SER A 93 -25.48 8.47 23.70
N GLN A 94 -26.10 9.48 24.31
CA GLN A 94 -27.45 9.94 23.99
C GLN A 94 -27.47 10.92 22.80
N LYS A 95 -26.29 11.30 22.30
CA LYS A 95 -26.10 12.29 21.22
C LYS A 95 -25.28 11.69 20.07
N LYS A 96 -25.63 10.46 19.65
CA LYS A 96 -24.89 9.74 18.59
C LYS A 96 -24.79 10.55 17.29
N PRO A 97 -25.88 11.16 16.75
CA PRO A 97 -25.80 11.91 15.49
C PRO A 97 -24.83 13.10 15.57
N GLN A 98 -24.90 13.90 16.64
CA GLN A 98 -24.05 15.08 16.80
C GLN A 98 -22.57 14.74 17.05
N MET A 99 -22.30 13.56 17.62
CA MET A 99 -20.93 13.09 17.82
C MET A 99 -20.35 12.46 16.55
N MET A 100 -21.17 11.84 15.71
CA MET A 100 -20.72 11.34 14.39
C MET A 100 -20.28 12.49 13.48
N GLU A 101 -21.03 13.59 13.47
CA GLU A 101 -20.68 14.81 12.71
C GLU A 101 -19.37 15.47 13.18
N LYS A 102 -18.85 15.12 14.36
CA LYS A 102 -17.55 15.61 14.84
C LYS A 102 -16.39 14.67 14.54
N ILE A 103 -16.68 13.44 14.12
CA ILE A 103 -15.69 12.42 13.75
C ILE A 103 -15.42 12.49 12.25
N ILE A 104 -16.48 12.73 11.48
CA ILE A 104 -16.48 12.88 10.02
C ILE A 104 -16.13 14.32 9.67
#